data_AF-A0A6A6B081-F1
#
_entry.id   AF-A0A6A6B081-F1
#
_cell.length_a   1.000
_cell.length_b   1.000
_cell.length_c   1.000
_cell.angle_alpha   90.00
_cell.angle_beta   90.00
_cell.angle_gamma   90.00
#
_symmetry.space_group_name_H-M   'P 1'
#
loop_
_entity.id
_entity.type
_entity.pdbx_description
1 polymer ?
#
loop_
_entity_poly.entity_id
_entity_poly.type
_entity_poly.pdbx_seq_one_letter_code
_entity_poly.pdbx_strand_id
1 'polypeptide(L)' 'ITTNNLPGCTCRGCQALCKEACVLEINEDPELACAIFDRTSEMRWMAPSPPKDHSDKKIAIIGCGLRA' A
#
# COMPACT_ATOMS: atom_id res chain seq x y z
N ILE A 1 -2.41 3.51 6.34
CA ILE A 1 -1.66 3.82 5.10
C ILE A 1 -0.82 5.04 5.39
N THR A 2 0.43 4.83 5.78
CA THR A 2 1.30 5.92 6.26
C THR A 2 2.59 5.98 5.47
N THR A 3 3.07 4.83 4.99
CA THR A 3 4.37 4.69 4.30
C THR A 3 4.26 4.29 2.84
N ASN A 4 3.11 3.74 2.40
CA ASN A 4 2.88 3.28 1.04
C ASN A 4 1.43 3.56 0.64
N ASN A 5 1.23 4.28 -0.46
CA ASN A 5 -0.07 4.67 -1.00
C ASN A 5 -0.82 3.54 -1.72
N LEU A 6 -0.13 2.49 -2.16
CA LEU A 6 -0.70 1.37 -2.94
C LEU A 6 -0.41 0.00 -2.30
N PRO A 7 -0.82 -0.23 -1.04
CA PRO A 7 -0.48 -1.45 -0.30
C PRO A 7 -0.98 -2.73 -0.99
N GLY A 8 -2.16 -2.72 -1.61
CA GLY A 8 -2.70 -3.89 -2.31
C GLY A 8 -1.90 -4.27 -3.56
N CYS A 9 -1.41 -3.26 -4.31
CA CYS A 9 -0.54 -3.51 -5.46
C CYS A 9 0.83 -4.02 -5.01
N THR A 10 1.40 -3.42 -3.98
CA THR A 10 2.71 -3.83 -3.45
C THR A 10 2.67 -5.21 -2.83
N CYS A 11 1.65 -5.55 -2.05
CA CYS A 11 1.63 -6.84 -1.36
C CYS A 11 1.51 -8.02 -2.34
N ARG A 12 0.86 -7.82 -3.51
CA ARG A 12 0.69 -8.85 -4.55
C ARG A 12 1.78 -8.86 -5.62
N GLY A 13 2.39 -7.70 -5.89
CA GLY A 13 3.36 -7.53 -6.98
C GLY A 13 4.82 -7.43 -6.53
N CYS A 14 5.11 -7.32 -5.23
CA CYS A 14 6.47 -7.21 -4.72
C CYS A 14 7.15 -8.58 -4.67
N GLN A 15 8.38 -8.66 -5.17
CA GLN A 15 9.33 -9.72 -4.82
C GLN A 15 9.82 -9.43 -3.40
N ALA A 16 9.03 -9.85 -2.41
CA ALA A 16 9.10 -9.34 -1.06
C ALA A 16 10.43 -9.67 -0.34
N LEU A 17 11.44 -8.82 -0.54
CA LEU A 17 12.75 -8.90 0.13
C LEU A 17 12.63 -8.91 1.66
N CYS A 18 11.56 -8.31 2.18
CA CYS A 18 11.25 -8.33 3.61
C CYS A 18 10.75 -9.68 4.11
N LYS A 19 10.17 -10.52 3.24
CA LYS A 19 9.80 -11.90 3.56
C LYS A 19 11.08 -12.75 3.68
N GLU A 20 11.94 -12.73 2.65
CA GLU A 20 13.19 -13.51 2.63
C GLU A 20 14.13 -13.20 3.82
N ALA A 21 14.10 -11.98 4.34
CA ALA A 21 14.87 -11.58 5.52
C ALA A 21 14.21 -11.94 6.87
N CYS A 22 13.01 -12.51 6.86
CA CYS A 22 12.24 -12.83 8.06
C CYS A 22 12.70 -14.16 8.68
N VAL A 23 13.04 -14.13 9.98
CA VAL A 23 13.43 -15.36 10.71
C VAL A 23 12.32 -16.42 10.71
N LEU A 24 11.05 -15.99 10.65
CA LEU A 24 9.90 -16.90 10.61
C LEU A 24 9.78 -17.66 9.29
N GLU A 25 10.40 -17.18 8.21
CA GLU A 25 10.35 -17.83 6.89
C GLU A 25 10.95 -19.25 6.91
N ILE A 26 11.79 -19.56 7.90
CA ILE A 26 12.34 -20.91 8.10
C ILE A 26 11.22 -21.93 8.38
N ASN A 27 10.14 -21.51 9.03
CA ASN A 27 9.08 -22.40 9.51
C ASN A 27 7.71 -22.14 8.88
N GLU A 28 7.41 -20.89 8.47
CA GLU A 28 6.08 -20.44 8.08
C GLU A 28 6.16 -19.29 7.05
N ASP A 29 5.18 -19.16 6.15
CA ASP A 29 5.14 -18.06 5.17
C ASP A 29 4.61 -16.75 5.81
N PRO A 30 5.41 -15.67 5.83
CA PRO A 30 4.97 -14.39 6.39
C PRO A 30 4.11 -13.57 5.42
N GLU A 31 2.78 -13.81 5.39
CA GLU A 31 1.82 -13.13 4.47
C GLU A 31 1.03 -11.95 5.09
N LEU A 32 1.57 -11.28 6.11
CA LEU A 32 0.80 -10.34 6.93
C LEU A 32 0.24 -9.11 6.16
N ALA A 33 1.00 -8.57 5.20
CA ALA A 33 0.63 -7.32 4.53
C ALA A 33 -0.63 -7.43 3.65
N CYS A 34 -0.79 -8.53 2.90
CA CYS A 34 -2.00 -8.74 2.11
C CYS A 34 -3.21 -9.05 2.99
N ALA A 35 -3.04 -9.84 4.05
CA ALA A 35 -4.12 -10.13 5.00
C ALA A 35 -4.69 -8.86 5.65
N ILE A 36 -3.83 -7.91 6.02
CA ILE A 36 -4.27 -6.60 6.56
C ILE A 36 -4.99 -5.79 5.47
N PHE A 37 -4.45 -5.73 4.25
CA PHE A 37 -5.07 -4.97 3.17
C PHE A 37 -6.48 -5.49 2.84
N ASP A 38 -6.63 -6.80 2.65
CA ASP A 38 -7.91 -7.41 2.30
C ASP A 38 -8.94 -7.17 3.41
N ARG A 39 -8.56 -7.40 4.67
CA ARG A 39 -9.42 -7.15 5.83
C ARG A 39 -9.83 -5.67 5.96
N THR A 40 -8.90 -4.74 5.75
CA THR A 40 -9.20 -3.30 5.80
C THR A 40 -10.07 -2.84 4.63
N SER A 41 -9.95 -3.49 3.47
CA SER A 41 -10.80 -3.27 2.30
C SER A 41 -12.23 -3.78 2.56
N GLU A 42 -12.38 -4.99 3.08
CA GLU A 42 -13.67 -5.60 3.43
C GLU A 42 -14.43 -4.77 4.46
N MET A 43 -13.76 -4.30 5.50
CA MET A 43 -14.36 -3.46 6.54
C MET A 43 -14.53 -1.99 6.11
N ARG A 44 -14.12 -1.64 4.88
CA ARG A 44 -14.22 -0.28 4.31
C ARG A 44 -13.59 0.80 5.20
N TRP A 45 -12.46 0.49 5.81
CA TRP A 45 -11.75 1.43 6.70
C TRP A 45 -10.87 2.43 5.95
N MET A 46 -10.66 2.24 4.64
CA MET A 46 -9.88 3.15 3.80
C MET A 46 -10.79 4.27 3.27
N ALA A 47 -10.68 5.47 3.84
CA ALA A 47 -11.35 6.68 3.38
C ALA A 47 -10.34 7.70 2.84
N PRO A 48 -10.70 8.49 1.80
CA PRO A 48 -9.88 9.60 1.34
C PRO A 48 -9.65 10.62 2.46
N SER A 49 -8.43 11.15 2.54
CA SER A 49 -8.08 12.25 3.44
C SER A 49 -7.85 13.52 2.61
N PRO A 50 -8.90 14.33 2.36
CA PRO A 50 -8.75 15.56 1.60
C PRO A 50 -7.95 16.60 2.42
N PRO A 51 -7.20 17.49 1.75
CA PRO A 51 -6.50 18.58 2.42
C PRO A 51 -7.50 19.56 3.04
N LYS A 52 -7.11 20.20 4.15
CA LYS A 52 -7.92 21.25 4.79
C LYS A 52 -7.92 22.56 4.00
N ASP A 53 -6.76 22.89 3.42
CA ASP A 53 -6.54 24.12 2.66
C ASP A 53 -6.01 23.77 1.26
N HIS A 54 -6.53 24.46 0.23
CA HIS A 54 -6.08 24.32 -1.14
C HIS A 54 -4.99 25.36 -1.45
N SER A 55 -3.97 24.99 -2.22
CA SER A 55 -2.80 25.86 -2.47
C SER A 55 -2.91 26.76 -3.71
N ASP A 56 -4.07 26.81 -4.38
CA ASP A 56 -4.35 27.51 -5.66
C ASP A 56 -3.41 27.19 -6.84
N LYS A 57 -2.48 26.25 -6.65
CA LYS A 57 -1.55 25.76 -7.68
C LYS A 57 -2.21 24.69 -8.53
N LYS A 58 -1.93 24.71 -9.84
CA LYS A 58 -2.36 23.68 -10.79
C LYS A 58 -1.20 22.73 -11.07
N ILE A 59 -1.42 21.44 -10.89
CA ILE A 59 -0.45 20.36 -11.17
C ILE A 59 -1.08 19.45 -12.23
N ALA A 60 -0.27 19.04 -13.21
CA ALA A 60 -0.67 18.04 -14.21
C ALA A 60 0.19 16.78 -14.03
N ILE A 61 -0.46 15.61 -14.08
CA ILE A 61 0.18 14.30 -14.03
C ILE A 61 -0.12 13.62 -15.36
N ILE A 62 0.92 13.15 -16.06
CA ILE A 62 0.79 12.46 -17.35
C ILE A 62 1.04 10.97 -17.13
N GLY A 63 0.00 10.16 -17.37
CA GLY A 63 0.00 8.72 -17.11
C GLY A 63 -0.64 8.36 -15.76
N CYS A 64 -1.00 7.08 -15.61
CA CYS A 64 -1.70 6.53 -14.43
C CYS A 64 -0.95 5.36 -13.78
N GLY A 65 0.37 5.31 -13.95
CA GLY A 65 1.21 4.25 -13.39
C GLY A 65 1.45 4.43 -11.88
N LEU A 66 2.12 3.46 -11.26
CA LEU A 66 2.42 3.45 -9.82
C LEU A 66 3.25 4.64 -9.30
N ARG A 67 3.90 5.38 -10.20
CA ARG A 67 4.71 6.57 -9.88
C ARG A 67 4.00 7.90 -10.11
N ALA A 68 2.85 7.87 -10.78
CA ALA A 68 2.01 9.04 -11.01
C ALA A 68 1.36 9.47 -9.69
#